data_AF-A0A2G9PX17-F1
#
_entry.id   AF-A0A2G9PX17-F1
#
_cell.length_a   1.000
_cell.length_b   1.000
_cell.length_c   1.000
_cell.angle_alpha   90.00
_cell.angle_beta   90.00
_cell.angle_gamma   90.00
#
_symmetry.space_group_name_H-M   'P 1'
#
loop_
_entity.id
_entity.type
_entity.pdbx_description
1 polymer ?
#
loop_
_entity_poly.entity_id
_entity_poly.type
_entity_poly.pdbx_seq_one_letter_code
_entity_poly.pdbx_strand_id
1 'polypeptide(L)'
;MVQDTSIVKDKIISFIRLNGPSLPVHIASKIETSILFTSAFLSELLAEKRLKMSKMRVGSSPLYFIAGQEQGLEKFAQHLKSKEREAFILLKDKKFLKDSMQHPAIRVALREIRDFAIPFKPIGTEEIWWRFFTIPEKEFETPEKEEPKIISPIKEKIEQEIAPERQSPKTDKELGIFDDKKEEKPEKRRKTNTPKKKKSSKKKSATNEKFFNEVKEFLDKKSIELKDIIHFSKKEFVLLVNEGGSDKILFAFDKKKIGDKEISKAARKAQEMNLPYITLSKSGSLKKISDLIENLKNLDSLKSLDES
;
A
#
# COMPACT_ATOMS: atom_id res chain seq x y z
N MET A 1 29.89 5.07 36.37
CA MET A 1 29.92 6.39 35.70
C MET A 1 28.50 6.69 35.22
N VAL A 2 27.85 7.68 35.83
CA VAL A 2 26.55 8.17 35.34
C VAL A 2 26.87 8.99 34.10
N GLN A 3 26.57 8.48 32.91
CA GLN A 3 26.62 9.33 31.71
C GLN A 3 25.66 10.48 31.95
N ASP A 4 26.14 11.72 31.76
CA ASP A 4 25.30 12.90 31.85
C ASP A 4 24.14 12.75 30.86
N THR A 5 22.92 12.64 31.40
CA THR A 5 21.71 12.32 30.64
C THR A 5 21.44 13.37 29.58
N SER A 6 21.87 14.61 29.82
CA SER A 6 21.79 15.73 28.88
C SER A 6 22.60 15.47 27.61
N ILE A 7 23.82 14.94 27.75
CA ILE A 7 24.69 14.64 26.60
C ILE A 7 24.06 13.56 25.72
N VAL A 8 23.44 12.53 26.32
CA VAL A 8 22.77 11.46 25.57
C VAL A 8 21.58 12.01 24.79
N LYS A 9 20.75 12.86 25.42
CA LYS A 9 19.61 13.52 24.76
C LYS A 9 20.04 14.37 23.57
N ASP A 10 21.09 15.16 23.72
CA ASP A 10 21.59 16.02 22.64
C ASP A 10 22.20 15.20 21.50
N LYS A 11 22.83 14.06 21.80
CA LYS A 11 23.24 13.09 20.77
C LYS A 11 22.06 12.52 19.99
N ILE A 12 20.97 12.15 20.67
CA ILE A 12 19.74 11.66 20.01
C ILE A 12 19.18 12.72 19.06
N ILE A 13 19.06 13.96 19.53
CA ILE A 13 18.54 15.08 18.72
C ILE A 13 19.45 15.35 17.53
N SER A 14 20.76 15.37 17.74
CA SER A 14 21.74 15.58 16.66
C SER A 14 21.64 14.48 15.61
N PHE A 15 21.48 13.23 16.05
CA PHE A 15 21.30 12.10 15.14
C PHE A 15 20.03 12.22 14.28
N ILE A 16 18.88 12.56 14.89
CA ILE A 16 17.61 12.75 14.17
C ILE A 16 17.69 13.99 13.26
N ARG A 17 18.37 15.06 13.69
CA ARG A 17 18.58 16.25 12.87
C ARG A 17 19.35 15.94 11.58
N LEU A 18 20.37 15.09 11.66
CA LEU A 18 21.21 14.71 10.51
C LEU A 18 20.54 13.67 9.60
N ASN A 19 19.87 12.66 10.17
CA ASN A 19 19.34 11.52 9.40
C ASN A 19 17.85 11.65 9.05
N GLY A 20 17.12 12.55 9.72
CA GLY A 20 15.68 12.69 9.60
C GLY A 20 14.91 11.71 10.49
N PRO A 21 13.62 11.43 10.15
CA PRO A 21 12.77 10.55 10.92
C PRO A 21 13.41 9.17 11.13
N SER A 22 13.52 8.75 12.38
CA SER A 22 14.33 7.59 12.78
C SER A 22 13.59 6.65 13.72
N LEU A 23 13.93 5.36 13.63
CA LEU A 23 13.41 4.31 14.50
C LEU A 23 14.21 4.21 15.80
N PRO A 24 13.59 3.81 16.92
CA PRO A 24 14.29 3.59 18.19
C PRO A 24 15.51 2.69 18.09
N VAL A 25 15.46 1.66 17.23
CA VAL A 25 16.58 0.71 17.05
C VAL A 25 17.80 1.40 16.43
N HIS A 26 17.59 2.27 15.43
CA HIS A 26 18.68 3.01 14.79
C HIS A 26 19.29 4.03 15.75
N ILE A 27 18.44 4.70 16.53
CA ILE A 27 18.87 5.64 17.57
C ILE A 27 19.71 4.90 18.61
N ALA A 28 19.17 3.82 19.17
CA ALA A 28 19.83 2.98 20.19
C ALA A 28 21.20 2.48 19.72
N SER A 29 21.28 2.00 18.48
CA SER A 29 22.54 1.55 17.87
C SER A 29 23.57 2.67 17.76
N LYS A 30 23.15 3.91 17.45
CA LYS A 30 24.08 5.03 17.30
C LYS A 30 24.59 5.57 18.64
N ILE A 31 23.72 5.59 19.66
CA ILE A 31 24.07 6.08 20.99
C ILE A 31 24.64 4.97 21.90
N GLU A 32 24.84 3.77 21.36
CA GLU A 32 25.36 2.59 22.07
C GLU A 32 24.62 2.30 23.38
N THR A 33 23.31 2.53 23.39
CA THR A 33 22.48 2.40 24.58
C THR A 33 21.42 1.33 24.35
N SER A 34 20.95 0.67 25.41
CA SER A 34 19.88 -0.31 25.30
C SER A 34 18.59 0.34 24.77
N ILE A 35 17.76 -0.45 24.06
CA ILE A 35 16.45 0.00 23.56
C ILE A 35 15.54 0.48 24.70
N LEU A 36 15.65 -0.12 25.89
CA LEU A 36 14.85 0.27 27.05
C LEU A 36 15.19 1.70 27.50
N PHE A 37 16.49 1.99 27.68
CA PHE A 37 16.94 3.34 28.05
C PHE A 37 16.70 4.34 26.92
N THR A 38 16.92 3.95 25.66
CA THR A 38 16.58 4.78 24.50
C THR A 38 15.10 5.17 24.49
N SER A 39 14.21 4.23 24.80
CA SER A 39 12.76 4.50 24.88
C SER A 39 12.42 5.47 26.03
N ALA A 40 13.14 5.39 27.15
CA ALA A 40 12.99 6.34 28.26
C ALA A 40 13.42 7.75 27.84
N PHE A 41 14.61 7.90 27.25
CA PHE A 41 15.09 9.19 26.73
C PHE A 41 14.18 9.78 25.67
N LEU A 42 13.66 8.96 24.75
CA LEU A 42 12.71 9.41 23.73
C LEU A 42 11.39 9.89 24.35
N SER A 43 10.90 9.19 25.38
CA SER A 43 9.66 9.59 26.08
C SER A 43 9.84 10.94 26.79
N GLU A 44 11.01 11.18 27.37
CA GLU A 44 11.36 12.44 28.01
C GLU A 44 11.49 13.58 26.98
N LEU A 45 12.19 13.35 25.87
CA LEU A 45 12.34 14.31 24.77
C LEU A 45 11.01 14.68 24.11
N LEU A 46 10.05 13.74 24.07
CA LEU A 46 8.68 14.00 23.63
C LEU A 46 7.92 14.88 24.64
N ALA A 47 8.08 14.61 25.94
CA ALA A 47 7.47 15.41 27.00
C ALA A 47 8.01 16.86 26.99
N GLU A 48 9.31 17.02 26.72
CA GLU A 48 9.98 18.32 26.51
C GLU A 48 9.61 18.98 25.16
N LYS A 49 8.80 18.33 24.30
CA LYS A 49 8.44 18.79 22.94
C LYS A 49 9.63 19.04 22.01
N ARG A 50 10.81 18.49 22.33
CA ARG A 50 12.01 18.57 21.47
C ARG A 50 11.93 17.60 20.29
N LEU A 51 11.11 16.55 20.42
CA LEU A 51 10.80 15.59 19.37
C LEU A 51 9.29 15.49 19.13
N LYS A 52 8.92 14.97 17.96
CA LYS A 52 7.58 14.50 17.61
C LYS A 52 7.61 13.00 17.33
N MET A 53 6.50 12.35 17.65
CA MET A 53 6.27 10.94 17.32
C MET A 53 5.25 10.86 16.18
N SER A 54 5.60 10.14 15.13
CA SER A 54 4.73 9.85 14.00
C SER A 54 3.67 8.81 14.39
N LYS A 55 2.47 8.94 13.82
CA LYS A 55 1.40 7.92 13.95
C LYS A 55 1.69 6.68 13.11
N MET A 56 2.41 6.83 12.00
CA MET A 56 2.91 5.74 11.19
C MET A 56 3.89 4.87 11.99
N ARG A 57 3.83 3.57 11.72
CA ARG A 57 4.71 2.58 12.32
C ARG A 57 5.38 1.74 11.25
N VAL A 58 6.67 1.47 11.46
CA VAL A 58 7.41 0.48 10.68
C VAL A 58 7.46 -0.79 11.53
N GLY A 59 6.71 -1.81 11.11
CA GLY A 59 6.48 -2.98 11.95
C GLY A 59 5.68 -2.62 13.20
N SER A 60 6.31 -2.68 14.38
CA SER A 60 5.68 -2.31 15.66
C SER A 60 6.14 -0.97 16.22
N SER A 61 7.20 -0.39 15.66
CA SER A 61 7.87 0.80 16.19
C SER A 61 7.42 2.09 15.50
N PRO A 62 7.13 3.15 16.26
CA PRO A 62 6.86 4.47 15.68
C PRO A 62 8.16 5.14 15.24
N LEU A 63 8.04 6.12 14.35
CA LEU A 63 9.13 6.99 13.94
C LEU A 63 9.17 8.24 14.81
N TYR A 64 10.38 8.70 15.10
CA TYR A 64 10.64 9.93 15.85
C TYR A 64 11.34 10.93 14.93
N PHE A 65 10.90 12.18 14.96
CA PHE A 65 11.40 13.23 14.09
C PHE A 65 11.37 14.59 14.79
N ILE A 66 12.09 15.56 14.24
CA ILE A 66 12.03 16.95 14.69
C ILE A 66 11.03 17.72 13.81
N ALA A 67 10.32 18.67 14.38
CA ALA A 67 9.42 19.54 13.62
C ALA A 67 10.16 20.21 12.44
N GLY A 68 9.57 20.19 11.24
CA GLY A 68 10.18 20.61 9.98
C GLY A 68 10.72 19.44 9.13
N GLN A 69 10.86 18.25 9.70
CA GLN A 69 11.33 17.05 8.97
C GLN A 69 10.19 16.12 8.52
N GLU A 70 8.94 16.59 8.55
CA GLU A 70 7.75 15.79 8.20
C GLU A 70 7.85 15.18 6.79
N GLN A 71 8.45 15.88 5.83
CA GLN A 71 8.68 15.37 4.46
C GLN A 71 9.52 14.08 4.43
N GLY A 72 10.42 13.89 5.40
CA GLY A 72 11.23 12.67 5.50
C GLY A 72 10.42 11.41 5.80
N LEU A 73 9.17 11.56 6.30
CA LEU A 73 8.28 10.43 6.57
C LEU A 73 7.83 9.74 5.28
N GLU A 74 7.83 10.44 4.14
CA GLU A 74 7.44 9.84 2.85
C GLU A 74 8.31 8.64 2.47
N LYS A 75 9.59 8.63 2.86
CA LYS A 75 10.52 7.51 2.63
C LYS A 75 10.04 6.22 3.29
N PHE A 76 9.22 6.33 4.34
CA PHE A 76 8.68 5.20 5.07
C PHE A 76 7.26 4.82 4.62
N ALA A 77 6.67 5.52 3.65
CA ALA A 77 5.33 5.23 3.12
C ALA A 77 5.23 3.82 2.51
N GLN A 78 6.36 3.23 2.09
CA GLN A 78 6.43 1.83 1.66
C GLN A 78 6.03 0.84 2.76
N HIS A 79 6.14 1.20 4.04
CA HIS A 79 5.77 0.35 5.16
C HIS A 79 4.28 0.49 5.56
N LEU A 80 3.54 1.39 4.93
CA LEU A 80 2.09 1.53 5.12
C LEU A 80 1.36 0.27 4.61
N LYS A 81 0.21 -0.02 5.23
CA LYS A 81 -0.67 -1.11 4.77
C LYS A 81 -1.22 -0.81 3.37
N SER A 82 -1.66 -1.85 2.65
CA SER A 82 -2.16 -1.72 1.27
C SER A 82 -3.15 -0.57 1.07
N LYS A 83 -4.17 -0.44 1.93
CA LYS A 83 -5.18 0.64 1.85
C LYS A 83 -4.69 2.01 2.31
N GLU A 84 -3.78 2.05 3.28
CA GLU A 84 -3.11 3.28 3.73
C GLU A 84 -2.21 3.86 2.63
N ARG A 85 -1.50 2.97 1.91
CA ARG A 85 -0.66 3.36 0.77
C ARG A 85 -1.49 3.88 -0.40
N GLU A 86 -2.60 3.21 -0.72
CA GLU A 86 -3.54 3.66 -1.76
C GLU A 86 -4.09 5.06 -1.42
N ALA A 87 -4.52 5.27 -0.17
CA ALA A 87 -4.98 6.57 0.31
C ALA A 87 -3.88 7.64 0.25
N PHE A 88 -2.64 7.29 0.62
CA PHE A 88 -1.49 8.19 0.55
C PHE A 88 -1.20 8.63 -0.89
N ILE A 89 -1.16 7.69 -1.85
CA ILE A 89 -0.94 8.00 -3.27
C ILE A 89 -2.06 8.90 -3.80
N LEU A 90 -3.31 8.53 -3.52
CA LEU A 90 -4.48 9.26 -4.00
C LEU A 90 -4.53 10.70 -3.42
N LEU A 91 -4.14 10.88 -2.16
CA LEU A 91 -4.02 12.21 -1.54
C LEU A 91 -2.82 13.00 -2.08
N LYS A 92 -1.69 12.34 -2.34
CA LYS A 92 -0.50 12.97 -2.91
C LYS A 92 -0.77 13.49 -4.33
N ASP A 93 -1.51 12.73 -5.13
CA ASP A 93 -1.85 13.10 -6.52
C ASP A 93 -2.89 14.21 -6.57
N LYS A 94 -4.00 14.05 -5.82
CA LYS A 94 -5.13 14.99 -5.87
C LYS A 94 -4.96 16.21 -4.97
N LYS A 95 -4.00 16.19 -4.04
CA LYS A 95 -3.70 17.23 -3.03
C LYS A 95 -4.80 17.45 -1.98
N PHE A 96 -6.06 17.43 -2.41
CA PHE A 96 -7.25 17.58 -1.59
C PHE A 96 -8.26 16.48 -1.90
N LEU A 97 -8.89 15.94 -0.86
CA LEU A 97 -9.92 14.90 -0.98
C LEU A 97 -11.12 15.21 -0.11
N LYS A 98 -12.30 15.19 -0.72
CA LYS A 98 -13.58 15.21 0.00
C LYS A 98 -13.85 13.85 0.64
N ASP A 99 -14.07 13.81 1.95
CA ASP A 99 -14.25 12.56 2.73
C ASP A 99 -15.46 11.77 2.22
N SER A 100 -16.59 12.42 1.95
CA SER A 100 -17.84 11.76 1.53
C SER A 100 -17.74 11.05 0.18
N MET A 101 -16.87 11.53 -0.72
CA MET A 101 -16.64 10.93 -2.03
C MET A 101 -15.68 9.73 -1.99
N GLN A 102 -14.96 9.51 -0.89
CA GLN A 102 -14.02 8.39 -0.78
C GLN A 102 -14.71 7.10 -0.33
N HIS A 103 -14.22 5.97 -0.83
CA HIS A 103 -14.65 4.64 -0.39
C HIS A 103 -14.45 4.47 1.13
N PRO A 104 -15.33 3.76 1.87
CA PRO A 104 -15.23 3.60 3.32
C PRO A 104 -13.85 3.14 3.82
N ALA A 105 -13.20 2.23 3.09
CA ALA A 105 -11.85 1.76 3.42
C ALA A 105 -10.78 2.87 3.30
N ILE A 106 -10.90 3.75 2.31
CA ILE A 106 -10.01 4.89 2.11
C ILE A 106 -10.25 5.97 3.17
N ARG A 107 -11.51 6.22 3.56
CA ARG A 107 -11.82 7.12 4.69
C ARG A 107 -11.15 6.66 5.99
N VAL A 108 -11.21 5.35 6.27
CA VAL A 108 -10.54 4.78 7.45
C VAL A 108 -9.03 4.93 7.31
N ALA A 109 -8.47 4.64 6.13
CA ALA A 109 -7.05 4.81 5.87
C ALA A 109 -6.56 6.26 6.05
N LEU A 110 -7.27 7.26 5.52
CA LEU A 110 -6.97 8.68 5.67
C LEU A 110 -6.90 9.10 7.15
N ARG A 111 -7.78 8.55 8.00
CA ARG A 111 -7.78 8.78 9.45
C ARG A 111 -6.58 8.18 10.18
N GLU A 112 -5.97 7.14 9.63
CA GLU A 112 -4.77 6.48 10.17
C GLU A 112 -3.49 7.21 9.72
N ILE A 113 -3.44 7.71 8.48
CA ILE A 113 -2.27 8.40 7.91
C ILE A 113 -2.22 9.90 8.25
N ARG A 114 -2.50 10.27 9.51
CA ARG A 114 -2.56 11.68 9.97
C ARG A 114 -1.26 12.46 9.84
N ASP A 115 -0.15 11.76 9.69
CA ASP A 115 1.15 12.37 9.43
C ASP A 115 1.21 13.00 8.02
N PHE A 116 0.37 12.54 7.09
CA PHE A 116 0.30 13.02 5.71
C PHE A 116 -1.04 13.66 5.37
N ALA A 117 -2.13 13.17 5.96
CA ALA A 117 -3.49 13.59 5.71
C ALA A 117 -4.01 14.45 6.87
N ILE A 118 -4.19 15.74 6.61
CA ILE A 118 -4.69 16.69 7.60
C ILE A 118 -6.18 16.94 7.31
N PRO A 119 -7.09 16.53 8.22
CA PRO A 119 -8.50 16.82 8.06
C PRO A 119 -8.77 18.29 8.37
N PHE A 120 -9.59 18.93 7.55
CA PHE A 120 -10.07 20.29 7.75
C PHE A 120 -11.51 20.44 7.22
N LYS A 121 -12.17 21.53 7.59
CA LYS A 121 -13.53 21.85 7.15
C LYS A 121 -13.51 23.25 6.51
N PRO A 122 -13.69 23.36 5.19
CA PRO A 122 -13.72 24.65 4.51
C PRO A 122 -14.84 25.53 5.05
N ILE A 123 -14.57 26.83 5.22
CA ILE A 123 -15.56 27.81 5.66
C ILE A 123 -16.75 27.83 4.67
N GLY A 124 -17.97 27.59 5.17
CA GLY A 124 -19.19 27.55 4.36
C GLY A 124 -19.67 26.14 3.99
N THR A 125 -18.92 25.09 4.33
CA THR A 125 -19.35 23.68 4.16
C THR A 125 -19.27 22.93 5.49
N GLU A 126 -20.25 22.08 5.79
CA GLU A 126 -20.18 21.18 6.95
C GLU A 126 -19.35 19.90 6.68
N GLU A 127 -18.82 19.77 5.48
CA GLU A 127 -18.15 18.57 4.99
C GLU A 127 -16.67 18.50 5.39
N ILE A 128 -16.17 17.27 5.59
CA ILE A 128 -14.76 17.03 5.92
C ILE A 128 -13.95 16.88 4.63
N TRP A 129 -12.87 17.64 4.56
CA TRP A 129 -11.85 17.54 3.53
C TRP A 129 -10.52 17.11 4.13
N TRP A 130 -9.73 16.41 3.33
CA TRP A 130 -8.38 15.99 3.67
C TRP A 130 -7.42 16.74 2.76
N ARG A 131 -6.44 17.42 3.35
CA ARG A 131 -5.33 18.03 2.61
C ARG A 131 -4.05 17.25 2.82
N PHE A 132 -3.21 17.25 1.81
CA PHE A 132 -1.84 16.78 1.92
C PHE A 132 -1.01 17.74 2.79
N PHE A 133 -0.15 17.20 3.65
CA PHE A 133 0.57 17.98 4.67
C PHE A 133 1.43 19.13 4.13
N THR A 134 1.95 18.99 2.89
CA THR A 134 2.79 20.00 2.22
C THR A 134 2.01 21.25 1.79
N ILE A 135 0.68 21.17 1.67
CA ILE A 135 -0.12 22.21 1.01
C ILE A 135 -0.86 23.03 2.06
N PRO A 136 -0.70 24.35 2.10
CA PRO A 136 -1.43 25.21 3.03
C PRO A 136 -2.92 25.24 2.68
N GLU A 137 -3.76 25.42 3.71
CA GLU A 137 -5.22 25.50 3.56
C GLU A 137 -5.68 26.62 2.60
N LYS A 138 -4.86 27.67 2.43
CA LYS A 138 -5.14 28.80 1.53
C LYS A 138 -5.19 28.44 0.05
N GLU A 139 -4.56 27.34 -0.35
CA GLU A 139 -4.59 26.84 -1.74
C GLU A 139 -5.86 26.03 -2.03
N PHE A 140 -6.73 25.86 -1.04
CA PHE A 140 -8.02 25.20 -1.26
C PHE A 140 -8.97 26.16 -1.98
N GLU A 141 -9.00 26.07 -3.30
CA GLU A 141 -10.06 26.65 -4.11
C GLU A 141 -11.29 25.74 -4.00
N THR A 142 -12.34 26.22 -3.33
CA THR A 142 -13.65 25.56 -3.29
C THR A 142 -14.19 25.42 -4.71
N PRO A 143 -14.41 24.21 -5.23
CA PRO A 143 -15.19 24.04 -6.45
C PRO A 143 -16.67 24.15 -6.09
N GLU A 144 -17.19 25.35 -5.83
CA GLU A 144 -18.61 25.68 -5.98
C GLU A 144 -18.88 27.18 -5.72
N LYS A 145 -19.00 27.94 -6.82
CA LYS A 145 -20.12 28.84 -7.12
C LYS A 145 -20.17 29.02 -8.65
N GLU A 146 -20.66 28.01 -9.37
CA GLU A 146 -21.36 28.27 -10.63
C GLU A 146 -22.82 28.59 -10.26
N GLU A 147 -23.04 29.81 -9.74
CA GLU A 147 -24.33 30.48 -9.82
C GLU A 147 -24.20 31.66 -10.80
N PRO A 148 -25.21 31.90 -11.66
CA PRO A 148 -25.03 32.63 -12.89
C PRO A 148 -25.15 34.16 -12.74
N LYS A 149 -24.44 34.87 -13.63
CA LYS A 149 -24.52 36.32 -13.98
C LYS A 149 -23.68 37.22 -13.04
N ILE A 150 -22.80 38.10 -13.53
CA ILE A 150 -23.07 39.21 -14.45
C ILE A 150 -21.84 39.51 -15.34
N ILE A 151 -21.95 39.28 -16.64
CA ILE A 151 -21.46 40.21 -17.67
C ILE A 151 -22.65 40.45 -18.61
N SER A 152 -23.26 41.62 -18.50
CA SER A 152 -24.20 42.18 -19.48
C SER A 152 -23.40 42.90 -20.58
N PRO A 153 -23.95 43.22 -21.76
CA PRO A 153 -24.91 42.50 -22.59
C PRO A 153 -24.42 42.42 -24.06
N ILE A 154 -24.39 41.24 -24.68
CA ILE A 154 -24.56 41.14 -26.14
C ILE A 154 -25.68 40.14 -26.37
N LYS A 155 -26.87 40.72 -26.50
CA LYS A 155 -28.10 40.06 -26.88
C LYS A 155 -28.15 40.03 -28.41
N GLU A 156 -28.84 38.99 -28.89
CA GLU A 156 -29.46 38.83 -30.21
C GLU A 156 -28.66 38.16 -31.33
N LYS A 157 -29.32 37.10 -31.85
CA LYS A 157 -28.95 36.09 -32.86
C LYS A 157 -28.12 34.95 -32.27
N ILE A 158 -28.62 33.72 -32.12
CA ILE A 158 -29.61 32.98 -32.90
C ILE A 158 -30.29 31.98 -31.97
N GLU A 159 -31.62 32.07 -31.88
CA GLU A 159 -32.46 30.94 -31.53
C GLU A 159 -33.62 30.96 -32.50
N GLN A 160 -33.61 30.01 -33.44
CA GLN A 160 -34.80 29.39 -34.02
C GLN A 160 -34.35 28.23 -34.90
N GLU A 161 -35.12 27.14 -34.80
CA GLU A 161 -35.14 25.97 -35.69
C GLU A 161 -34.05 24.90 -35.43
N ILE A 162 -34.31 23.64 -35.05
CA ILE A 162 -35.50 22.76 -35.09
C ILE A 162 -35.34 21.66 -34.01
N ALA A 163 -36.44 21.31 -33.33
CA ALA A 163 -36.71 19.97 -32.80
C ALA A 163 -37.96 19.43 -33.55
N PRO A 164 -38.42 18.17 -33.43
CA PRO A 164 -37.85 16.98 -32.77
C PRO A 164 -37.98 15.69 -33.63
N GLU A 165 -37.37 14.57 -33.23
CA GLU A 165 -38.04 13.27 -33.43
C GLU A 165 -37.72 12.24 -32.33
N ARG A 166 -38.79 11.58 -31.89
CA ARG A 166 -38.91 10.58 -30.83
C ARG A 166 -38.43 9.21 -31.34
N GLN A 167 -37.95 8.35 -30.43
CA GLN A 167 -38.65 7.11 -30.03
C GLN A 167 -37.81 6.25 -29.07
N SER A 168 -38.46 5.88 -27.96
CA SER A 168 -38.15 4.78 -27.05
C SER A 168 -38.43 3.41 -27.68
N PRO A 169 -37.97 2.30 -27.06
CA PRO A 169 -38.98 1.42 -26.44
C PRO A 169 -38.59 0.86 -25.06
N LYS A 170 -39.64 0.74 -24.22
CA LYS A 170 -39.77 -0.15 -23.06
C LYS A 170 -40.32 -1.51 -23.53
N THR A 171 -40.01 -2.59 -22.83
CA THR A 171 -40.87 -3.76 -22.51
C THR A 171 -40.11 -4.53 -21.43
N ASP A 172 -40.47 -4.43 -20.15
CA ASP A 172 -41.53 -5.16 -19.43
C ASP A 172 -41.44 -6.69 -19.48
N LYS A 173 -41.01 -7.27 -18.36
CA LYS A 173 -41.66 -8.44 -17.74
C LYS A 173 -41.54 -8.33 -16.23
N GLU A 174 -42.61 -7.80 -15.64
CA GLU A 174 -42.98 -8.02 -14.25
C GLU A 174 -43.38 -9.47 -14.00
N LEU A 175 -43.21 -9.88 -12.73
CA LEU A 175 -44.08 -10.64 -11.82
C LEU A 175 -43.10 -11.27 -10.80
N GLY A 176 -42.90 -10.79 -9.58
CA GLY A 176 -43.84 -10.16 -8.66
C GLY A 176 -44.26 -11.19 -7.60
N ILE A 177 -44.12 -10.79 -6.32
CA ILE A 177 -45.06 -11.14 -5.22
C ILE A 177 -44.75 -12.49 -4.51
N PHE A 178 -44.61 -12.66 -3.17
CA PHE A 178 -45.03 -11.93 -1.97
C PHE A 178 -44.11 -12.24 -0.75
N ASP A 179 -43.92 -11.21 0.09
CA ASP A 179 -43.94 -11.10 1.56
C ASP A 179 -43.35 -12.15 2.55
N ASP A 180 -42.37 -11.66 3.32
CA ASP A 180 -42.49 -11.29 4.74
C ASP A 180 -42.99 -12.34 5.75
N LYS A 181 -42.08 -12.83 6.60
CA LYS A 181 -42.40 -13.16 7.99
C LYS A 181 -41.20 -13.05 8.92
N LYS A 182 -41.18 -11.92 9.62
CA LYS A 182 -40.63 -11.63 10.95
C LYS A 182 -40.80 -12.80 11.94
N GLU A 183 -39.73 -13.17 12.66
CA GLU A 183 -39.87 -13.75 14.00
C GLU A 183 -38.61 -13.58 14.87
N GLU A 184 -38.87 -13.40 16.17
CA GLU A 184 -38.05 -12.81 17.21
C GLU A 184 -37.05 -13.77 17.88
N LYS A 185 -36.17 -13.18 18.70
CA LYS A 185 -35.18 -13.79 19.60
C LYS A 185 -35.77 -14.87 20.54
N PRO A 186 -34.87 -15.64 21.19
CA PRO A 186 -34.72 -15.38 22.62
C PRO A 186 -33.27 -15.32 23.14
N GLU A 187 -33.07 -14.43 24.11
CA GLU A 187 -31.97 -14.45 25.07
C GLU A 187 -32.03 -15.70 25.97
N LYS A 188 -30.88 -16.26 26.35
CA LYS A 188 -30.62 -16.67 27.73
C LYS A 188 -29.13 -16.64 28.08
N ARG A 189 -28.84 -15.85 29.13
CA ARG A 189 -27.57 -15.66 29.83
C ARG A 189 -27.14 -16.93 30.57
N ARG A 190 -25.83 -17.14 30.74
CA ARG A 190 -25.21 -17.35 32.06
C ARG A 190 -23.70 -17.08 32.04
N LYS A 191 -23.29 -16.23 32.98
CA LYS A 191 -21.91 -15.86 33.33
C LYS A 191 -21.31 -16.94 34.26
N THR A 192 -19.99 -17.12 34.21
CA THR A 192 -19.17 -17.28 35.42
C THR A 192 -17.74 -16.76 35.19
N ASN A 193 -17.28 -15.96 36.17
CA ASN A 193 -15.94 -15.39 36.34
C ASN A 193 -14.93 -16.52 36.67
N THR A 194 -13.64 -16.49 36.30
CA THR A 194 -12.52 -15.84 37.05
C THR A 194 -11.15 -16.21 36.38
N PRO A 195 -10.02 -15.56 36.77
CA PRO A 195 -8.92 -15.20 35.86
C PRO A 195 -7.69 -16.14 35.93
N LYS A 196 -6.83 -16.12 34.90
CA LYS A 196 -5.35 -16.09 35.04
C LYS A 196 -4.57 -16.07 33.70
N LYS A 197 -3.61 -15.14 33.70
CA LYS A 197 -2.24 -15.21 33.17
C LYS A 197 -1.97 -15.21 31.66
N LYS A 198 -1.27 -14.13 31.27
CA LYS A 198 -0.18 -14.09 30.27
C LYS A 198 0.52 -15.46 30.14
N LYS A 199 0.64 -15.95 28.91
CA LYS A 199 1.84 -16.63 28.38
C LYS A 199 1.81 -16.66 26.85
N SER A 200 2.74 -15.91 26.28
CA SER A 200 3.51 -16.18 25.06
C SER A 200 2.98 -17.23 24.07
N SER A 201 2.66 -16.79 22.85
CA SER A 201 2.62 -17.65 21.65
C SER A 201 3.76 -17.27 20.68
N LYS A 202 5.00 -17.47 21.12
CA LYS A 202 6.11 -17.81 20.21
C LYS A 202 5.82 -19.21 19.64
N LYS A 203 5.21 -19.31 18.45
CA LYS A 203 5.28 -20.50 17.55
C LYS A 203 4.44 -20.33 16.27
N LYS A 204 4.78 -19.40 15.36
CA LYS A 204 4.32 -19.43 13.96
C LYS A 204 5.27 -18.67 13.01
N SER A 205 6.44 -19.21 12.65
CA SER A 205 7.17 -18.73 11.45
C SER A 205 8.21 -19.68 10.82
N ALA A 206 8.36 -20.94 11.24
CA ALA A 206 9.45 -21.79 10.74
C ALA A 206 9.32 -22.27 9.27
N THR A 207 8.14 -22.17 8.64
CA THR A 207 7.91 -22.74 7.29
C THR A 207 8.16 -21.74 6.15
N ASN A 208 7.95 -20.45 6.39
CA ASN A 208 8.13 -19.41 5.36
C ASN A 208 9.60 -19.08 5.11
N GLU A 209 10.45 -19.16 6.15
CA GLU A 209 11.88 -18.85 6.03
C GLU A 209 12.62 -19.87 5.16
N LYS A 210 12.24 -21.15 5.21
CA LYS A 210 12.91 -22.20 4.44
C LYS A 210 12.85 -21.97 2.93
N PHE A 211 11.66 -21.68 2.40
CA PHE A 211 11.49 -21.49 0.95
C PHE A 211 12.13 -20.19 0.45
N PHE A 212 12.08 -19.11 1.25
CA PHE A 212 12.77 -17.88 0.89
C PHE A 212 14.30 -18.05 0.92
N ASN A 213 14.83 -18.80 1.89
CA ASN A 213 16.26 -19.12 1.95
C ASN A 213 16.70 -19.96 0.74
N GLU A 214 15.90 -20.94 0.30
CA GLU A 214 16.17 -21.72 -0.93
C GLU A 214 16.24 -20.81 -2.17
N VAL A 215 15.35 -19.82 -2.29
CA VAL A 215 15.37 -18.85 -3.39
C VAL A 215 16.60 -17.95 -3.30
N LYS A 216 17.01 -17.54 -2.09
CA LYS A 216 18.21 -16.74 -1.87
C LYS A 216 19.49 -17.51 -2.23
N GLU A 217 19.61 -18.76 -1.81
CA GLU A 217 20.73 -19.63 -2.19
C GLU A 217 20.82 -19.81 -3.71
N PHE A 218 19.68 -19.89 -4.41
CA PHE A 218 19.68 -19.95 -5.88
C PHE A 218 20.21 -18.67 -6.52
N LEU A 219 19.81 -17.50 -6.01
CA LEU A 219 20.31 -16.20 -6.49
C LEU A 219 21.82 -16.08 -6.27
N ASP A 220 22.29 -16.44 -5.08
CA ASP A 220 23.71 -16.40 -4.71
C ASP A 220 24.54 -17.36 -5.57
N LYS A 221 24.05 -18.59 -5.80
CA LYS A 221 24.73 -19.60 -6.62
C LYS A 221 24.86 -19.20 -8.09
N LYS A 222 23.89 -18.44 -8.62
CA LYS A 222 23.88 -18.00 -10.02
C LYS A 222 24.44 -16.59 -10.24
N SER A 223 24.96 -15.94 -9.20
CA SER A 223 25.41 -14.54 -9.27
C SER A 223 24.34 -13.60 -9.84
N ILE A 224 23.09 -13.83 -9.44
CA ILE A 224 21.94 -13.02 -9.85
C ILE A 224 21.73 -11.95 -8.78
N GLU A 225 21.78 -10.68 -9.17
CA GLU A 225 21.59 -9.56 -8.25
C GLU A 225 20.10 -9.27 -8.05
N LEU A 226 19.64 -9.23 -6.81
CA LEU A 226 18.27 -8.84 -6.48
C LEU A 226 18.15 -7.31 -6.49
N LYS A 227 17.35 -6.76 -7.43
CA LYS A 227 17.06 -5.32 -7.50
C LYS A 227 15.84 -4.94 -6.68
N ASP A 228 14.74 -5.68 -6.81
CA ASP A 228 13.48 -5.34 -6.14
C ASP A 228 12.57 -6.55 -5.87
N ILE A 229 11.61 -6.40 -4.96
CA ILE A 229 10.62 -7.40 -4.60
C ILE A 229 9.23 -6.88 -4.99
N ILE A 230 8.72 -7.34 -6.13
CA ILE A 230 7.43 -6.90 -6.68
C ILE A 230 6.25 -7.55 -5.92
N HIS A 231 6.38 -8.82 -5.52
CA HIS A 231 5.34 -9.53 -4.79
C HIS A 231 5.93 -10.56 -3.83
N PHE A 232 5.39 -10.58 -2.61
CA PHE A 232 5.81 -11.51 -1.57
C PHE A 232 4.60 -12.21 -0.94
N SER A 233 4.50 -13.52 -1.15
CA SER A 233 3.47 -14.39 -0.58
C SER A 233 4.10 -15.66 -0.01
N LYS A 234 3.39 -16.33 0.90
CA LYS A 234 3.88 -17.57 1.54
C LYS A 234 4.20 -18.69 0.55
N LYS A 235 3.60 -18.63 -0.65
CA LYS A 235 3.71 -19.67 -1.68
C LYS A 235 4.22 -19.15 -3.02
N GLU A 236 4.37 -17.83 -3.18
CA GLU A 236 4.72 -17.21 -4.46
C GLU A 236 5.56 -15.95 -4.20
N PHE A 237 6.67 -15.81 -4.91
CA PHE A 237 7.51 -14.62 -4.91
C PHE A 237 7.66 -14.11 -6.33
N VAL A 238 7.61 -12.80 -6.51
CA VAL A 238 7.94 -12.14 -7.77
C VAL A 238 9.01 -11.12 -7.47
N LEU A 239 10.19 -11.32 -8.04
CA LEU A 239 11.40 -10.57 -7.77
C LEU A 239 11.88 -9.95 -9.08
N LEU A 240 12.40 -8.73 -9.03
CA LEU A 240 13.12 -8.12 -10.12
C LEU A 240 14.61 -8.39 -9.89
N VAL A 241 15.24 -9.06 -10.84
CA VAL A 241 16.61 -9.54 -10.72
C VAL A 241 17.44 -9.11 -11.92
N ASN A 242 18.74 -8.88 -11.72
CA ASN A 242 19.69 -8.67 -12.80
C ASN A 242 20.55 -9.92 -12.97
N GLU A 243 20.51 -10.50 -14.16
CA GLU A 243 21.37 -11.64 -14.53
C GLU A 243 22.25 -11.18 -15.69
N GLY A 244 23.56 -10.99 -15.43
CA GLY A 244 24.54 -10.66 -16.46
C GLY A 244 24.29 -9.32 -17.18
N GLY A 245 23.75 -8.31 -16.49
CA GLY A 245 23.50 -6.98 -17.05
C GLY A 245 22.12 -6.79 -17.69
N SER A 246 21.30 -7.85 -17.79
CA SER A 246 19.90 -7.74 -18.25
C SER A 246 18.92 -7.92 -17.09
N ASP A 247 17.95 -7.01 -17.01
CA ASP A 247 16.89 -7.07 -16.01
C ASP A 247 15.85 -8.12 -16.39
N LYS A 248 15.53 -9.00 -15.44
CA LYS A 248 14.61 -10.12 -15.60
C LYS A 248 13.66 -10.20 -14.41
N ILE A 249 12.48 -10.76 -14.63
CA ILE A 249 11.52 -10.98 -13.56
C ILE A 249 11.56 -12.45 -13.14
N LEU A 250 11.91 -12.69 -11.89
CA LEU A 250 11.96 -14.03 -11.30
C LEU A 250 10.67 -14.34 -10.54
N PHE A 251 9.93 -15.33 -11.00
CA PHE A 251 8.73 -15.86 -10.36
C PHE A 251 9.06 -17.16 -9.63
N ALA A 252 9.09 -17.17 -8.30
CA ALA A 252 9.32 -18.38 -7.51
C ALA A 252 8.02 -18.91 -6.88
N PHE A 253 7.67 -20.16 -7.15
CA PHE A 253 6.47 -20.81 -6.63
C PHE A 253 6.85 -21.95 -5.66
N ASP A 254 6.29 -21.95 -4.45
CA ASP A 254 6.42 -23.05 -3.46
C ASP A 254 5.48 -24.21 -3.83
N LYS A 255 5.62 -24.69 -5.07
CA LYS A 255 4.88 -25.83 -5.62
C LYS A 255 5.86 -26.83 -6.21
N LYS A 256 5.52 -28.11 -6.11
CA LYS A 256 6.29 -29.19 -6.73
C LYS A 256 6.08 -29.26 -8.25
N LYS A 257 5.01 -28.72 -8.81
CA LYS A 257 4.78 -28.67 -10.27
C LYS A 257 4.22 -27.30 -10.62
N ILE A 258 4.76 -26.69 -11.67
CA ILE A 258 4.23 -25.47 -12.28
C ILE A 258 3.26 -25.92 -13.37
N GLY A 259 2.02 -25.41 -13.36
CA GLY A 259 1.04 -25.67 -14.41
C GLY A 259 0.92 -24.48 -15.37
N ASP A 260 0.14 -24.65 -16.42
CA ASP A 260 -0.06 -23.64 -17.47
C ASP A 260 -0.62 -22.32 -16.92
N LYS A 261 -1.40 -22.39 -15.83
CA LYS A 261 -1.96 -21.21 -15.14
C LYS A 261 -0.88 -20.33 -14.53
N GLU A 262 0.12 -20.92 -13.88
CA GLU A 262 1.24 -20.19 -13.28
C GLU A 262 2.17 -19.62 -14.36
N ILE A 263 2.41 -20.37 -15.43
CA ILE A 263 3.20 -19.89 -16.58
C ILE A 263 2.49 -18.72 -17.26
N SER A 264 1.18 -18.82 -17.48
CA SER A 264 0.37 -17.73 -18.07
C SER A 264 0.37 -16.49 -17.18
N LYS A 265 0.30 -16.66 -15.85
CA LYS A 265 0.39 -15.55 -14.89
C LYS A 265 1.76 -14.88 -14.92
N ALA A 266 2.83 -15.65 -15.00
CA ALA A 266 4.18 -15.14 -15.12
C ALA A 266 4.38 -14.39 -16.46
N ALA A 267 3.92 -14.98 -17.57
CA ALA A 267 4.02 -14.41 -18.91
C ALA A 267 3.27 -13.08 -19.04
N ARG A 268 2.00 -13.01 -18.59
CA ARG A 268 1.22 -11.75 -18.62
C ARG A 268 1.92 -10.62 -17.87
N LYS A 269 2.42 -10.91 -16.67
CA LYS A 269 3.10 -9.92 -15.83
C LYS A 269 4.49 -9.54 -16.37
N ALA A 270 5.13 -10.43 -17.10
CA ALA A 270 6.37 -10.14 -17.82
C ALA A 270 6.14 -9.26 -19.06
N GLN A 271 5.05 -9.52 -19.80
CA GLN A 271 4.60 -8.69 -20.93
C GLN A 271 4.22 -7.28 -20.48
N GLU A 272 3.49 -7.13 -19.37
CA GLU A 272 3.14 -5.83 -18.77
C GLU A 272 4.38 -4.96 -18.49
N MET A 273 5.50 -5.59 -18.11
CA MET A 273 6.75 -4.89 -17.78
C MET A 273 7.77 -4.92 -18.92
N ASN A 274 7.44 -5.54 -20.06
CA ASN A 274 8.32 -5.71 -21.22
C ASN A 274 9.71 -6.29 -20.86
N LEU A 275 9.77 -7.23 -19.91
CA LEU A 275 11.01 -7.85 -19.44
C LEU A 275 10.99 -9.37 -19.61
N PRO A 276 12.14 -10.01 -19.88
CA PRO A 276 12.27 -11.46 -19.85
C PRO A 276 11.99 -11.99 -18.44
N TYR A 277 11.40 -13.18 -18.34
CA TYR A 277 11.06 -13.77 -17.03
C TYR A 277 11.66 -15.16 -16.84
N ILE A 278 11.90 -15.49 -15.57
CA ILE A 278 12.40 -16.79 -15.12
C ILE A 278 11.39 -17.33 -14.12
N THR A 279 11.02 -18.60 -14.23
CA THR A 279 10.14 -19.27 -13.26
C THR A 279 10.90 -20.32 -12.46
N LEU A 280 10.79 -20.28 -11.13
CA LEU A 280 11.35 -21.25 -10.19
C LEU A 280 10.26 -22.05 -9.49
N SER A 281 10.55 -23.32 -9.21
CA SER A 281 9.71 -24.20 -8.39
C SER A 281 10.56 -25.15 -7.55
N LYS A 282 9.97 -25.68 -6.47
CA LYS A 282 10.71 -26.37 -5.40
C LYS A 282 11.20 -27.77 -5.73
N SER A 283 10.52 -28.52 -6.60
CA SER A 283 10.94 -29.89 -6.98
C SER A 283 10.00 -30.52 -8.02
N GLY A 284 9.97 -29.95 -9.21
CA GLY A 284 9.17 -30.47 -10.32
C GLY A 284 9.98 -31.02 -11.46
N SER A 285 9.53 -32.13 -12.03
CA SER A 285 9.97 -32.62 -13.33
C SER A 285 9.69 -31.54 -14.39
N LEU A 286 10.67 -30.68 -14.64
CA LEU A 286 10.61 -29.64 -15.67
C LEU A 286 10.74 -30.21 -17.08
N LYS A 287 11.04 -31.52 -17.24
CA LYS A 287 11.28 -32.19 -18.54
C LYS A 287 10.25 -31.83 -19.60
N LYS A 288 8.94 -31.96 -19.32
CA LYS A 288 7.89 -31.62 -20.30
C LYS A 288 7.90 -30.15 -20.73
N ILE A 289 8.20 -29.23 -19.81
CA ILE A 289 8.23 -27.78 -20.08
C ILE A 289 9.55 -27.42 -20.77
N SER A 290 10.67 -28.04 -20.40
CA SER A 290 11.96 -27.84 -21.08
C SER A 290 11.94 -28.38 -22.50
N ASP A 291 11.35 -29.55 -22.72
CA ASP A 291 11.20 -30.17 -24.05
C ASP A 291 10.31 -29.27 -24.93
N LEU A 292 9.23 -28.72 -24.37
CA LEU A 292 8.36 -27.78 -25.07
C LEU A 292 9.09 -26.46 -25.40
N ILE A 293 9.88 -25.90 -24.46
CA ILE A 293 10.71 -24.72 -24.73
C ILE A 293 11.74 -25.00 -25.83
N GLU A 294 12.38 -26.17 -25.80
CA GLU A 294 13.38 -26.57 -26.79
C GLU A 294 12.75 -26.75 -28.18
N ASN A 295 11.57 -27.37 -28.26
CA ASN A 295 10.82 -27.54 -29.51
C ASN A 295 10.29 -26.19 -30.05
N LEU A 296 9.90 -25.27 -29.18
CA LEU A 296 9.42 -23.93 -29.59
C LEU A 296 10.54 -22.99 -30.01
N LYS A 297 11.79 -23.20 -29.60
CA LYS A 297 12.94 -22.36 -30.03
C LYS A 297 13.18 -22.38 -31.54
N ASN A 298 12.77 -23.46 -32.22
CA ASN A 298 12.96 -23.65 -33.66
C ASN A 298 11.65 -23.61 -34.45
N LEU A 299 10.56 -23.13 -33.83
CA LEU A 299 9.28 -22.97 -34.51
C LEU A 299 9.28 -21.67 -35.30
N ASP A 300 9.23 -21.77 -36.63
CA ASP A 300 9.25 -20.61 -37.53
C ASP A 300 7.91 -19.86 -37.57
N SER A 301 6.79 -20.56 -37.76
CA SER A 301 5.44 -19.98 -37.65
C SER A 301 4.38 -21.06 -37.41
N LEU A 302 3.31 -20.69 -36.71
CA LEU A 302 2.10 -21.51 -36.53
C LEU A 302 0.98 -20.86 -37.33
N LYS A 303 0.45 -21.55 -38.34
CA LYS A 303 -0.64 -21.04 -39.20
C LYS A 303 -1.91 -21.86 -38.99
N SER A 304 -3.05 -21.18 -38.85
CA SER A 304 -4.37 -21.80 -38.87
C SER A 304 -4.92 -21.79 -40.29
N LEU A 305 -5.59 -22.89 -40.71
CA LEU A 305 -6.21 -23.00 -42.04
C LEU A 305 -7.51 -22.18 -42.16
N ASP A 306 -7.99 -21.59 -41.06
CA ASP A 306 -9.24 -20.81 -41.01
C ASP A 306 -9.03 -19.29 -41.19
N GLU A 307 -7.79 -18.82 -41.36
CA GLU A 307 -7.47 -17.41 -41.64
C GLU A 307 -6.97 -17.24 -43.09
N SER A 308 -7.86 -17.52 -44.05
CA SER A 308 -7.70 -17.16 -45.47
C SER A 308 -8.89 -16.32 -45.94
#